data_AF-A0A975T139-F1
#
_entry.id   AF-A0A975T139-F1
#
_cell.length_a   1.000
_cell.length_b   1.000
_cell.length_c   1.000
_cell.angle_alpha   90.00
_cell.angle_beta   90.00
_cell.angle_gamma   90.00
#
_symmetry.space_group_name_H-M   'P 1'
#
loop_
_entity.id
_entity.type
_entity.pdbx_description
1 polymer ?
#
loop_
_entity_poly.entity_id
_entity_poly.type
_entity_poly.pdbx_seq_one_letter_code
_entity_poly.pdbx_strand_id
1 'polypeptide(L)'
;MHELGCLYDSSFPDTDPFEPQPGGCCSILPFFLHDLVELPITLLQDHTLFEILEQRTSDIWISKADWLVKHRGLVNVLVHPDYTDAHRLDVYAQLLEHLTGQAGGWHALPREVAAWWRLRATLERDLAGRIPSGLPASVTVAHAVLVGDRIDIEA
;
A
#
# COMPACT_ATOMS: atom_id res chain seq x y z
N MET A 1 5.81 8.82 -18.24
CA MET A 1 6.50 8.30 -17.05
C MET A 1 7.62 7.32 -17.40
N HIS A 2 7.37 6.23 -18.12
CA HIS A 2 8.44 5.27 -18.49
C HIS A 2 9.61 5.92 -19.27
N GLU A 3 9.31 6.87 -20.16
CA GLU A 3 10.34 7.64 -20.90
C GLU A 3 11.23 8.52 -20.01
N LEU A 4 10.83 8.81 -18.77
CA LEU A 4 11.56 9.66 -17.82
C LEU A 4 12.53 8.86 -16.93
N GLY A 5 12.52 7.53 -17.01
CA GLY A 5 13.38 6.66 -16.18
C GLY A 5 13.01 6.64 -14.70
N CYS A 6 11.75 6.97 -14.35
CA CYS A 6 11.27 6.90 -12.98
C CYS A 6 11.27 5.45 -12.46
N LEU A 7 11.54 5.27 -11.17
CA LEU A 7 11.50 3.93 -10.54
C LEU A 7 10.07 3.49 -10.20
N TYR A 8 9.21 4.44 -9.88
CA TYR A 8 7.82 4.21 -9.49
C TYR A 8 6.91 5.39 -9.82
N ASP A 9 5.61 5.15 -9.75
CA ASP A 9 4.52 6.12 -9.81
C ASP A 9 3.46 5.80 -8.74
N SER A 10 2.59 6.76 -8.44
CA SER A 10 1.51 6.63 -7.47
C SER A 10 0.33 7.49 -7.92
N SER A 11 -0.18 7.17 -9.11
CA SER A 11 -1.22 7.94 -9.80
C SER A 11 -2.56 7.20 -9.85
N PHE A 12 -2.60 5.92 -9.49
CA PHE A 12 -3.81 5.11 -9.52
C PHE A 12 -4.33 4.81 -8.11
N PRO A 13 -5.58 5.18 -7.76
CA PRO A 13 -6.22 4.68 -6.56
C PRO A 13 -6.60 3.20 -6.70
N ASP A 14 -6.63 2.47 -5.58
CA ASP A 14 -7.14 1.10 -5.55
C ASP A 14 -8.64 1.07 -5.90
N THR A 15 -9.38 2.04 -5.37
CA THR A 15 -10.78 2.35 -5.64
C THR A 15 -11.06 3.81 -5.33
N ASP A 16 -11.67 4.51 -6.28
CA ASP A 16 -12.16 5.87 -6.11
C ASP A 16 -13.43 6.08 -6.97
N PRO A 17 -14.62 6.03 -6.36
CA PRO A 17 -15.87 6.29 -7.07
C PRO A 17 -16.16 7.78 -7.26
N PHE A 18 -15.34 8.68 -6.70
CA PHE A 18 -15.59 10.13 -6.68
C PHE A 18 -14.70 10.93 -7.65
N GLU A 19 -13.64 10.32 -8.18
CA GLU A 19 -12.83 10.93 -9.24
C GLU A 19 -13.64 11.09 -10.55
N PRO A 20 -13.27 12.05 -11.43
CA PRO A 20 -13.97 12.29 -12.70
C PRO A 20 -14.14 11.04 -13.56
N GLN A 21 -13.17 10.13 -13.48
CA GLN A 21 -13.28 8.78 -13.98
C GLN A 21 -13.39 7.80 -12.80
N PRO A 22 -14.60 7.37 -12.43
CA PRO A 22 -14.78 6.45 -11.32
C PRO A 22 -14.15 5.09 -11.65
N GLY A 23 -13.50 4.49 -10.66
CA GLY A 23 -12.84 3.20 -10.84
C GLY A 23 -11.62 3.06 -9.94
N GLY A 24 -10.59 2.39 -10.43
CA GLY A 24 -9.36 2.16 -9.70
C GLY A 24 -8.60 0.99 -10.31
N CYS A 25 -7.39 0.74 -9.83
CA CYS A 25 -6.58 -0.38 -10.31
C CYS A 25 -7.00 -1.73 -9.68
N CYS A 26 -7.95 -1.74 -8.74
CA CYS A 26 -8.41 -2.94 -8.03
C CYS A 26 -7.26 -3.74 -7.38
N SER A 27 -6.16 -3.06 -7.01
CA SER A 27 -4.98 -3.67 -6.41
C SER A 27 -4.62 -2.96 -5.11
N ILE A 28 -4.38 -3.75 -4.09
CA ILE A 28 -3.90 -3.30 -2.77
C ILE A 28 -2.39 -3.53 -2.62
N LEU A 29 -1.75 -4.08 -3.66
CA LEU A 29 -0.33 -4.36 -3.73
C LEU A 29 0.28 -3.52 -4.86
N PRO A 30 1.58 -3.18 -4.77
CA PRO A 30 2.29 -2.64 -5.92
C PRO A 30 2.22 -3.56 -7.14
N PHE A 31 2.32 -3.00 -8.35
CA PHE A 31 2.30 -3.78 -9.59
C PHE A 31 3.15 -3.12 -10.66
N PHE A 32 3.43 -3.84 -11.75
CA PHE A 32 4.22 -3.30 -12.85
C PHE A 32 3.32 -2.70 -13.93
N LEU A 33 3.64 -1.47 -14.33
CA LEU A 33 3.19 -0.84 -15.56
C LEU A 33 4.42 -0.74 -16.48
N HIS A 34 4.58 -1.74 -17.35
CA HIS A 34 5.84 -1.98 -18.07
C HIS A 34 7.02 -2.19 -17.10
N ASP A 35 7.99 -1.27 -17.10
CA ASP A 35 9.16 -1.28 -16.22
C ASP A 35 8.97 -0.45 -14.95
N LEU A 36 7.90 0.35 -14.87
CA LEU A 36 7.57 1.21 -13.72
C LEU A 36 6.82 0.41 -12.65
N VAL A 37 7.16 0.62 -11.38
CA VAL A 37 6.38 0.08 -10.25
C VAL A 37 5.28 1.08 -9.89
N GLU A 38 4.02 0.71 -10.06
CA GLU A 38 2.90 1.49 -9.53
C GLU A 38 2.70 1.17 -8.05
N LEU A 39 2.62 2.21 -7.23
CA LEU A 39 2.27 2.17 -5.82
C LEU A 39 0.84 2.69 -5.69
N PRO A 40 -0.19 1.83 -5.61
CA PRO A 40 -1.56 2.30 -5.60
C PRO A 40 -1.82 3.19 -4.39
N ILE A 41 -2.62 4.24 -4.56
CA ILE A 41 -3.17 5.03 -3.45
C ILE A 41 -4.29 4.18 -2.84
N THR A 42 -4.07 3.65 -1.64
CA THR A 42 -4.95 2.65 -1.04
C THR A 42 -5.80 3.19 0.09
N LEU A 43 -5.53 4.38 0.61
CA LEU A 43 -6.47 5.10 1.48
C LEU A 43 -7.18 6.19 0.68
N LEU A 44 -8.39 6.55 1.10
CA LEU A 44 -9.09 7.69 0.50
C LEU A 44 -8.19 8.93 0.57
N GLN A 45 -8.17 9.74 -0.49
CA GLN A 45 -7.43 10.99 -0.48
C GLN A 45 -8.03 11.94 0.57
N ASP A 46 -7.18 12.76 1.20
CA ASP A 46 -7.62 13.66 2.26
C ASP A 46 -8.63 14.72 1.79
N HIS A 47 -8.44 15.27 0.59
CA HIS A 47 -9.39 16.19 -0.01
C HIS A 47 -10.78 15.56 -0.16
N THR A 48 -10.84 14.36 -0.75
CA THR A 48 -12.11 13.63 -0.92
C THR A 48 -12.75 13.33 0.44
N LEU A 49 -11.96 12.85 1.40
CA LEU A 49 -12.49 12.43 2.69
C LEU A 49 -13.04 13.61 3.51
N PHE A 50 -12.33 14.73 3.56
CA PHE A 50 -12.61 15.80 4.50
C PHE A 50 -13.26 17.03 3.87
N GLU A 51 -13.00 17.33 2.60
CA GLU A 51 -13.60 18.49 1.92
C GLU A 51 -14.86 18.10 1.14
N ILE A 52 -14.87 16.94 0.46
CA ILE A 52 -16.03 16.49 -0.32
C ILE A 52 -17.03 15.73 0.56
N LEU A 53 -16.56 14.74 1.32
CA LEU A 53 -17.41 13.90 2.17
C LEU A 53 -17.60 14.44 3.60
N GLU A 54 -16.97 15.58 3.90
CA GLU A 54 -17.08 16.32 5.17
C GLU A 54 -16.85 15.48 6.43
N GLN A 55 -16.05 14.40 6.33
CA GLN A 55 -15.69 13.62 7.50
C GLN A 55 -14.84 14.45 8.47
N ARG A 56 -14.78 14.06 9.75
CA ARG A 56 -14.04 14.79 10.78
C ARG A 56 -13.09 13.93 11.60
N THR A 57 -13.13 12.62 11.43
CA THR A 57 -12.35 11.63 12.21
C THR A 57 -11.49 10.77 11.29
N SER A 58 -10.50 10.08 11.86
CA SER A 58 -9.66 9.11 11.14
C SER A 58 -10.34 7.75 10.94
N ASP A 59 -11.60 7.56 11.35
CA ASP A 59 -12.23 6.24 11.47
C ASP A 59 -12.28 5.46 10.15
N ILE A 60 -12.60 6.14 9.04
CA ILE A 60 -12.64 5.52 7.71
C ILE A 60 -11.24 5.06 7.28
N TRP A 61 -10.22 5.90 7.51
CA TRP A 61 -8.84 5.56 7.21
C TRP A 61 -8.33 4.41 8.06
N ILE A 62 -8.56 4.44 9.37
CA ILE A 62 -8.18 3.38 10.29
C ILE A 62 -8.85 2.05 9.90
N SER A 63 -10.16 2.08 9.64
CA SER A 63 -10.91 0.89 9.23
C SER A 63 -10.37 0.27 7.93
N LYS A 64 -10.07 1.11 6.92
CA LYS A 64 -9.47 0.63 5.66
C LYS A 64 -8.04 0.15 5.88
N ALA A 65 -7.24 0.82 6.70
CA ALA A 65 -5.88 0.40 7.04
C ALA A 65 -5.86 -0.97 7.73
N ASP A 66 -6.76 -1.22 8.69
CA ASP A 66 -6.87 -2.53 9.35
C ASP A 66 -7.20 -3.64 8.36
N TRP A 67 -8.12 -3.36 7.43
CA TRP A 67 -8.43 -4.30 6.35
C TRP A 67 -7.19 -4.53 5.46
N LEU A 68 -6.46 -3.49 5.08
CA LEU A 68 -5.24 -3.63 4.27
C LEU A 68 -4.16 -4.45 4.99
N VAL A 69 -3.88 -4.16 6.27
CA VAL A 69 -2.88 -4.91 7.05
C VAL A 69 -3.26 -6.37 7.18
N LYS A 70 -4.54 -6.67 7.46
CA LYS A 70 -5.06 -8.05 7.51
C LYS A 70 -4.82 -8.81 6.20
N HIS A 71 -4.86 -8.12 5.06
CA HIS A 71 -4.66 -8.70 3.72
C HIS A 71 -3.24 -8.47 3.16
N ARG A 72 -2.29 -8.04 4.00
CA ARG A 72 -0.89 -7.79 3.62
C ARG A 72 -0.73 -6.74 2.50
N GLY A 73 -1.66 -5.80 2.43
CA GLY A 73 -1.69 -4.71 1.46
C GLY A 73 -0.78 -3.54 1.84
N LEU A 74 -0.48 -2.70 0.85
CA LEU A 74 0.17 -1.41 1.03
C LEU A 74 -0.83 -0.43 1.66
N VAL A 75 -0.41 0.31 2.68
CA VAL A 75 -1.13 1.49 3.18
C VAL A 75 -0.45 2.73 2.61
N ASN A 76 -1.13 3.43 1.71
CA ASN A 76 -0.62 4.59 1.01
C ASN A 76 -1.71 5.65 0.85
N VAL A 77 -1.44 6.86 1.31
CA VAL A 77 -2.40 7.97 1.33
C VAL A 77 -1.79 9.19 0.65
N LEU A 78 -2.58 9.84 -0.19
CA LEU A 78 -2.24 11.15 -0.74
C LEU A 78 -2.80 12.24 0.17
N VAL A 79 -1.93 13.14 0.62
CA VAL A 79 -2.28 14.28 1.47
C VAL A 79 -1.79 15.58 0.86
N HIS A 80 -2.50 16.68 1.15
CA HIS A 80 -2.20 18.00 0.59
C HIS A 80 -1.96 19.02 1.71
N PRO A 81 -0.87 19.80 1.64
CA PRO A 81 -0.58 20.83 2.65
C PRO A 81 -1.62 21.96 2.62
N ASP A 82 -2.30 22.16 1.49
CA ASP A 82 -3.31 23.20 1.27
C ASP A 82 -4.50 23.13 2.25
N TYR A 83 -4.83 21.92 2.72
CA TYR A 83 -5.95 21.66 3.64
C TYR A 83 -5.50 21.36 5.07
N THR A 84 -4.21 21.59 5.38
CA THR A 84 -3.64 21.23 6.67
C THR A 84 -3.83 22.34 7.70
N ASP A 85 -4.71 22.11 8.68
CA ASP A 85 -4.87 22.89 9.89
C ASP A 85 -4.56 22.07 11.15
N ALA A 86 -4.73 22.66 12.35
CA ALA A 86 -4.47 21.96 13.60
C ALA A 86 -5.32 20.69 13.77
N HIS A 87 -6.60 20.74 13.38
CA HIS A 87 -7.49 19.59 13.45
C HIS A 87 -7.05 18.49 12.48
N ARG A 88 -6.66 18.86 11.26
CA ARG A 88 -6.14 17.92 10.25
C ARG A 88 -4.88 17.23 10.72
N LEU A 89 -3.96 17.97 11.37
CA LEU A 89 -2.76 17.40 11.97
C LEU A 89 -3.09 16.40 13.09
N ASP A 90 -4.10 16.67 13.91
CA ASP A 90 -4.54 15.73 14.95
C ASP A 90 -5.09 14.43 14.34
N VAL A 91 -5.84 14.53 13.24
CA VAL A 91 -6.35 13.35 12.50
C VAL A 91 -5.21 12.56 11.86
N TYR A 92 -4.21 13.24 11.29
CA TYR A 92 -3.00 12.58 10.77
C TYR A 92 -2.21 11.88 11.89
N ALA A 93 -2.08 12.52 13.05
CA ALA A 93 -1.41 11.95 14.21
C ALA A 93 -2.12 10.69 14.71
N GLN A 94 -3.46 10.68 14.77
CA GLN A 94 -4.24 9.50 15.13
C GLN A 94 -4.01 8.32 14.18
N LEU A 95 -3.98 8.57 12.85
CA LEU A 95 -3.67 7.53 11.87
C LEU A 95 -2.25 6.99 12.05
N LEU A 96 -1.26 7.87 12.25
CA LEU A 96 0.14 7.47 12.44
C LEU A 96 0.35 6.70 13.76
N GLU A 97 -0.28 7.13 14.85
CA GLU A 97 -0.26 6.43 16.13
C GLU A 97 -0.87 5.02 15.99
N HIS A 98 -2.02 4.92 15.31
CA HIS A 98 -2.64 3.62 15.01
C HIS A 98 -1.72 2.70 14.21
N LEU A 99 -1.13 3.20 13.13
CA LEU A 99 -0.25 2.40 12.26
C LEU A 99 1.05 1.98 12.96
N THR A 100 1.66 2.88 13.75
CA THR A 100 2.89 2.57 14.50
C THR A 100 2.65 1.63 15.68
N GLY A 101 1.40 1.54 16.17
CA GLY A 101 0.98 0.53 17.14
C GLY A 101 0.82 -0.88 16.56
N GLN A 102 0.84 -1.06 15.23
CA GLN A 102 0.68 -2.38 14.61
C GLN A 102 1.99 -3.15 14.52
N ALA A 103 1.94 -4.45 14.83
CA ALA A 103 3.10 -5.32 14.68
C ALA A 103 3.29 -5.77 13.22
N GLY A 104 4.55 -5.86 12.77
CA GLY A 104 4.89 -6.41 11.45
C GLY A 104 4.63 -5.47 10.26
N GLY A 105 4.37 -4.19 10.51
CA GLY A 105 4.32 -3.15 9.47
C GLY A 105 5.72 -2.75 9.00
N TRP A 106 5.89 -2.53 7.69
CA TRP A 106 7.10 -1.92 7.14
C TRP A 106 6.83 -0.45 6.80
N HIS A 107 7.26 0.45 7.68
CA HIS A 107 7.21 1.89 7.44
C HIS A 107 8.41 2.27 6.55
N ALA A 108 8.13 2.51 5.27
CA ALA A 108 9.17 2.70 4.26
C ALA A 108 8.89 3.90 3.38
N LEU A 109 9.94 4.39 2.74
CA LEU A 109 9.81 5.40 1.69
C LEU A 109 9.32 4.73 0.40
N PRO A 110 8.54 5.43 -0.45
CA PRO A 110 8.05 4.89 -1.71
C PRO A 110 9.15 4.26 -2.59
N ARG A 111 10.33 4.88 -2.66
CA ARG A 111 11.49 4.35 -3.40
C ARG A 111 12.00 3.00 -2.86
N GLU A 112 11.88 2.78 -1.56
CA GLU A 112 12.32 1.53 -0.92
C GLU A 112 11.33 0.41 -1.25
N VAL A 113 10.03 0.71 -1.19
CA VAL A 113 8.96 -0.22 -1.62
C VAL A 113 9.15 -0.60 -3.09
N ALA A 114 9.42 0.37 -3.96
CA ALA A 114 9.66 0.13 -5.38
C ALA A 114 10.92 -0.72 -5.63
N ALA A 115 12.03 -0.41 -4.95
CA ALA A 115 13.26 -1.18 -5.04
C ALA A 115 13.05 -2.63 -4.57
N TRP A 116 12.33 -2.82 -3.45
CA TRP A 116 11.93 -4.13 -2.96
C TRP A 116 11.07 -4.87 -3.97
N TRP A 117 10.06 -4.22 -4.57
CA TRP A 117 9.16 -4.86 -5.51
C TRP A 117 9.87 -5.37 -6.76
N ARG A 118 10.90 -4.63 -7.22
CA ARG A 118 11.79 -5.04 -8.30
C ARG A 118 12.67 -6.21 -7.90
N LEU A 119 13.35 -6.15 -6.75
CA LEU A 119 14.15 -7.26 -6.24
C LEU A 119 13.31 -8.53 -6.09
N ARG A 120 12.10 -8.41 -5.51
CA ARG A 120 11.15 -9.51 -5.35
C ARG A 120 10.84 -10.19 -6.68
N ALA A 121 10.71 -9.44 -7.76
CA ALA A 121 10.40 -9.97 -9.09
C ALA A 121 11.55 -10.76 -9.72
N THR A 122 12.80 -10.56 -9.27
CA THR A 122 13.96 -11.33 -9.72
C THR A 122 14.22 -12.57 -8.87
N LEU A 123 13.45 -12.79 -7.79
CA LEU A 123 13.65 -13.94 -6.92
C LEU A 123 13.15 -15.21 -7.61
N GLU A 124 14.06 -16.15 -7.82
CA GLU A 124 13.72 -17.49 -8.27
C GLU A 124 13.16 -18.32 -7.11
N ARG A 125 12.32 -19.31 -7.43
CA ARG A 125 11.83 -20.30 -6.46
C ARG A 125 12.38 -21.67 -6.86
N ASP A 126 12.78 -22.46 -5.88
CA ASP A 126 13.09 -23.87 -6.12
C ASP A 126 11.81 -24.65 -6.44
N LEU A 127 11.97 -25.91 -6.87
CA LEU A 127 10.84 -26.79 -7.19
C LEU A 127 9.94 -27.10 -5.98
N ALA A 128 10.41 -26.82 -4.76
CA ALA A 128 9.64 -26.93 -3.53
C ALA A 128 8.99 -25.59 -3.12
N GLY A 129 9.07 -24.56 -3.97
CA GLY A 129 8.50 -23.24 -3.73
C GLY A 129 9.31 -22.34 -2.78
N ARG A 130 10.49 -22.78 -2.32
CA ARG A 130 11.38 -22.01 -1.44
C ARG A 130 12.16 -20.97 -2.23
N ILE A 131 12.40 -19.81 -1.63
CA ILE A 131 13.29 -18.81 -2.21
C ILE A 131 14.73 -19.18 -1.81
N PRO A 132 15.67 -19.35 -2.77
CA PRO A 132 17.07 -19.63 -2.47
C PRO A 132 17.67 -18.56 -1.54
N SER A 133 18.70 -18.93 -0.80
CA SER A 133 19.37 -18.07 0.19
C SER A 133 19.91 -16.76 -0.42
N GLY A 134 20.07 -15.72 0.41
CA GLY A 134 20.61 -14.42 -0.01
C GLY A 134 19.65 -13.23 0.17
N LEU A 135 18.47 -13.46 0.75
CA LEU A 135 17.58 -12.36 1.13
C LEU A 135 18.16 -11.54 2.29
N PRO A 136 17.92 -10.22 2.31
CA PRO A 136 18.24 -9.39 3.48
C PRO A 136 17.57 -9.96 4.75
N ALA A 137 18.25 -9.86 5.89
CA ALA A 137 17.73 -10.37 7.17
C ALA A 137 16.40 -9.73 7.61
N SER A 138 16.06 -8.56 7.05
CA SER A 138 14.81 -7.84 7.29
C SER A 138 13.62 -8.39 6.49
N VAL A 139 13.84 -9.37 5.61
CA VAL A 139 12.78 -9.95 4.78
C VAL A 139 12.18 -11.17 5.47
N THR A 140 10.86 -11.17 5.59
CA THR A 140 10.08 -12.37 5.91
C THR A 140 9.51 -12.94 4.62
N VAL A 141 9.72 -14.23 4.40
CA VAL A 141 9.12 -14.97 3.28
C VAL A 141 7.89 -15.68 3.80
N ALA A 142 6.80 -15.61 3.04
CA ALA A 142 5.60 -16.38 3.29
C ALA A 142 5.11 -17.01 1.99
N HIS A 143 4.39 -18.12 2.11
CA HIS A 143 3.91 -18.93 1.01
C HIS A 143 2.39 -18.95 1.00
N ALA A 144 1.82 -18.73 -0.18
CA ALA A 144 0.40 -18.94 -0.40
C ALA A 144 0.13 -20.45 -0.51
N VAL A 145 -0.75 -20.97 0.33
CA VAL A 145 -1.18 -22.37 0.33
C VAL A 145 -2.67 -22.47 0.02
N LEU A 146 -3.06 -23.50 -0.72
CA LEU A 146 -4.47 -23.77 -1.00
C LEU A 146 -5.03 -24.69 0.09
N VAL A 147 -5.92 -24.17 0.93
CA VAL A 147 -6.62 -24.91 1.98
C VAL A 147 -8.08 -25.05 1.56
N GLY A 148 -8.43 -26.20 0.99
CA GLY A 148 -9.74 -26.41 0.38
C GLY A 148 -9.93 -25.55 -0.87
N ASP A 149 -10.88 -24.61 -0.82
CA ASP A 149 -11.18 -23.63 -1.87
C ASP A 149 -10.65 -22.21 -1.58
N ARG A 150 -9.82 -22.07 -0.52
CA ARG A 150 -9.28 -20.77 -0.07
C ARG A 150 -7.76 -20.74 -0.14
N ILE A 151 -7.22 -19.56 -0.44
CA ILE A 151 -5.80 -19.29 -0.32
C ILE A 151 -5.53 -18.77 1.11
N ASP A 152 -4.59 -19.41 1.80
CA ASP A 152 -4.03 -18.94 3.07
C ASP A 152 -2.55 -18.56 2.89
N ILE A 153 -1.98 -17.77 3.80
CA ILE A 153 -0.58 -17.35 3.77
C ILE A 153 0.13 -17.84 5.02
N GLU A 154 1.04 -18.80 4.85
CA GLU A 154 1.89 -19.37 5.90
C GLU A 154 3.28 -18.75 5.83
N ALA A 155 3.80 -18.26 6.98
CA ALA A 155 5.14 -17.69 7.11
C ALA A 155 6.10 -18.66 7.79
#